data_AF-A0AA43UBH4-F1
#
_entry.id   AF-A0AA43UBH4-F1
#
_cell.length_a   1.000
_cell.length_b   1.000
_cell.length_c   1.000
_cell.angle_alpha   90.00
_cell.angle_beta   90.00
_cell.angle_gamma   90.00
#
_symmetry.space_group_name_H-M   'P 1'
#
loop_
_entity.id
_entity.type
_entity.pdbx_description
1 polymer ?
#
loop_
_entity_poly.entity_id
_entity_poly.type
_entity_poly.pdbx_seq_one_letter_code
_entity_poly.pdbx_strand_id
1 'polypeptide(L)'
;ENHLHRPDALDALLRWTLRCGHDFSHLPGLSEGLENRLPLGADALTREGMVQSIRSKRYPYARVNRLLTHALLDTHAQALSPLPQYACLLGFKRECSSLLRSAKSLSLLPRLKPQDQLPEQLLDARAWDLWALGAGQPFGALYRCQPVIL
;
A
#
# COMPACT_ATOMS: atom_id res chain seq x y z
N GLU A 1 -8.14 -21.04 -10.41
CA GLU A 1 -6.97 -20.55 -11.18
C GLU A 1 -6.04 -19.82 -10.23
N ASN A 2 -4.71 -19.93 -10.35
CA ASN A 2 -3.79 -19.15 -9.53
C ASN A 2 -3.79 -17.70 -10.05
N HIS A 3 -4.58 -16.85 -9.42
CA HIS A 3 -4.68 -15.44 -9.76
C HIS A 3 -3.39 -14.74 -9.34
N LEU A 4 -2.49 -14.53 -10.29
CA LEU A 4 -1.21 -13.86 -10.07
C LEU A 4 -1.38 -12.35 -10.33
N HIS A 5 -1.03 -11.53 -9.34
CA HIS A 5 -0.90 -10.09 -9.55
C HIS A 5 0.28 -9.83 -10.50
N ARG A 6 0.00 -9.36 -11.72
CA ARG A 6 1.06 -9.03 -12.66
C ARG A 6 1.72 -7.71 -12.26
N PRO A 7 3.05 -7.53 -12.43
CA PRO A 7 3.74 -6.30 -12.03
C PRO A 7 3.20 -5.03 -12.70
N ASP A 8 2.70 -5.17 -13.93
CA ASP A 8 2.18 -4.10 -14.81
C ASP A 8 0.68 -3.84 -14.62
N ALA A 9 -0.02 -4.64 -13.80
CA ALA A 9 -1.48 -4.62 -13.70
C ALA A 9 -2.06 -3.27 -13.26
N LEU A 10 -1.27 -2.43 -12.59
CA LEU A 10 -1.67 -1.13 -12.08
C LEU A 10 -1.00 0.04 -12.80
N ASP A 11 -0.25 -0.20 -13.87
CA ASP A 11 0.52 0.84 -14.56
C ASP A 11 -0.40 1.88 -15.19
N ALA A 12 -1.50 1.45 -15.82
CA ALA A 12 -2.49 2.37 -16.38
C ALA A 12 -3.15 3.25 -15.31
N LEU A 13 -3.44 2.69 -14.13
CA LEU A 13 -4.04 3.42 -13.01
C LEU A 13 -3.04 4.43 -12.43
N LEU A 14 -1.79 4.01 -12.19
CA LEU A 14 -0.74 4.90 -11.72
C LEU A 14 -0.49 6.05 -12.71
N ARG A 15 -0.44 5.74 -14.01
CA ARG A 15 -0.31 6.77 -15.05
C ARG A 15 -1.47 7.76 -15.01
N TRP A 16 -2.69 7.28 -14.83
CA TRP A 16 -3.87 8.13 -14.69
C TRP A 16 -3.77 9.01 -13.45
N THR A 17 -3.35 8.46 -12.30
CA THR A 17 -3.11 9.22 -11.07
C THR A 17 -2.08 10.34 -11.28
N LEU A 18 -0.99 10.09 -12.02
CA LEU A 18 0.02 11.12 -12.32
C LEU A 18 -0.48 12.20 -13.30
N ARG A 19 -1.41 11.87 -14.20
CA ARG A 19 -2.00 12.82 -15.17
C ARG A 19 -3.07 13.70 -14.56
N CYS A 20 -3.91 13.12 -13.70
CA CYS A 20 -5.10 13.76 -13.15
C CYS A 20 -4.91 14.24 -11.71
N GLY A 21 -3.83 13.84 -11.04
CA GLY A 21 -3.49 14.34 -9.72
C GLY A 21 -3.09 15.82 -9.79
N HIS A 22 -3.88 16.67 -9.14
CA HIS A 22 -3.65 18.12 -9.11
C HIS A 22 -2.78 18.57 -7.93
N ASP A 23 -2.80 17.81 -6.84
CA ASP A 23 -2.00 18.07 -5.65
C ASP A 23 -1.48 16.76 -5.06
N PHE A 24 -0.17 16.71 -4.82
CA PHE A 24 0.50 15.59 -4.18
C PHE A 24 1.07 15.97 -2.82
N SER A 25 0.90 17.20 -2.35
CA SER A 25 1.55 17.76 -1.16
C SER A 25 1.29 16.96 0.13
N HIS A 26 0.21 16.18 0.18
CA HIS A 26 -0.13 15.29 1.29
C HIS A 26 0.70 14.01 1.34
N LEU A 27 1.36 13.64 0.24
CA LEU A 27 2.10 12.39 0.15
C LEU A 27 3.32 12.39 1.09
N PRO A 28 3.59 11.27 1.77
CA PRO A 28 4.75 11.14 2.64
C PRO A 28 6.06 11.16 1.86
N GLY A 29 7.10 11.72 2.48
CA GLY A 29 8.46 11.69 1.96
C GLY A 29 8.74 12.67 0.82
N LEU A 30 7.78 13.55 0.49
CA LEU A 30 8.01 14.71 -0.35
C LEU A 30 8.98 15.69 0.33
N SER A 31 9.96 16.14 -0.44
CA SER A 31 10.87 17.19 -0.03
C SER A 31 11.50 17.85 -1.25
N GLU A 32 11.80 19.14 -1.11
CA GLU A 32 12.68 19.87 -2.03
C GLU A 32 12.18 19.92 -3.49
N GLY A 33 10.85 19.92 -3.70
CA GLY A 33 10.24 20.01 -5.02
C GLY A 33 10.08 18.68 -5.77
N LEU A 34 10.16 17.54 -5.08
CA LEU A 34 9.95 16.22 -5.68
C LEU A 34 8.54 16.08 -6.28
N GLU A 35 7.55 16.70 -5.66
CA GLU A 35 6.16 16.78 -6.12
C GLU A 35 6.05 17.35 -7.55
N ASN A 36 6.87 18.35 -7.88
CA ASN A 36 6.89 18.98 -9.20
C ASN A 36 7.46 18.06 -10.29
N ARG A 37 8.13 16.97 -9.89
CA ARG A 37 8.68 15.99 -10.83
C ARG A 37 7.71 14.87 -11.14
N LEU A 38 6.70 14.62 -10.29
CA LEU A 38 5.71 13.55 -10.50
C LEU A 38 5.04 13.61 -11.89
N PRO A 39 4.65 14.79 -12.41
CA PRO A 39 4.07 14.89 -13.77
C PRO A 39 5.00 14.37 -14.88
N LEU A 40 6.32 14.36 -14.69
CA LEU A 40 7.28 13.84 -15.69
C LEU A 40 7.10 12.33 -15.94
N GLY A 41 6.53 11.60 -14.98
CA GLY A 41 6.22 10.18 -15.15
C GLY A 41 4.97 9.92 -16.00
N ALA A 42 4.10 10.91 -16.19
CA ALA A 42 2.76 10.73 -16.76
C ALA A 42 2.74 10.24 -18.22
N ASP A 43 3.84 10.40 -18.96
CA ASP A 43 3.96 9.95 -20.35
C ASP A 43 4.51 8.54 -20.49
N ALA A 44 5.15 8.00 -19.45
CA ALA A 44 5.57 6.62 -19.45
C ALA A 44 4.38 5.67 -19.32
N LEU A 45 4.43 4.55 -20.03
CA LEU A 45 3.39 3.51 -19.99
C LEU A 45 3.64 2.45 -18.92
N THR A 46 4.88 2.33 -18.44
CA THR A 46 5.26 1.33 -17.45
C THR A 46 5.69 1.98 -16.15
N ARG A 47 5.49 1.29 -15.02
CA ARG A 47 5.97 1.77 -13.72
C ARG A 47 7.47 2.06 -13.72
N GLU A 48 8.27 1.17 -14.31
CA GLU A 48 9.72 1.40 -14.44
C GLU A 48 10.00 2.67 -15.23
N GLY A 49 9.33 2.88 -16.37
CA GLY A 49 9.46 4.10 -17.16
C GLY A 49 9.10 5.35 -16.36
N MET A 50 8.03 5.32 -15.56
CA MET A 50 7.64 6.43 -14.69
C MET A 50 8.73 6.75 -13.67
N VAL A 51 9.30 5.73 -13.03
CA VAL A 51 10.39 5.91 -12.08
C VAL A 51 11.63 6.50 -12.76
N GLN A 52 11.98 6.03 -13.96
CA GLN A 52 13.12 6.53 -14.72
C GLN A 52 12.95 8.01 -15.13
N SER A 53 11.74 8.42 -15.50
CA SER A 53 11.45 9.82 -15.85
C SER A 53 11.55 10.76 -14.64
N ILE A 54 11.13 10.31 -13.46
CA ILE A 54 11.06 11.15 -12.25
C ILE A 54 12.41 11.20 -11.52
N ARG A 55 13.16 10.10 -11.49
CA ARG A 55 14.39 10.00 -10.70
C ARG A 55 15.44 11.03 -11.08
N SER A 56 16.35 11.29 -10.14
CA SER A 56 17.50 12.16 -10.35
C SER A 56 18.66 11.69 -9.47
N LYS A 57 19.81 12.37 -9.53
CA LYS A 57 20.90 12.14 -8.56
C LYS A 57 20.44 12.37 -7.12
N ARG A 58 19.53 13.32 -6.89
CA ARG A 58 18.96 13.66 -5.57
C ARG A 58 17.88 12.69 -5.13
N TYR A 59 17.14 12.10 -6.07
CA TYR A 59 16.01 11.21 -5.79
C TYR A 59 16.27 9.81 -6.37
N PRO A 60 16.80 8.87 -5.57
CA PRO A 60 17.10 7.51 -6.00
C PRO A 60 15.85 6.71 -6.41
N TYR A 61 16.06 5.65 -7.21
CA TYR A 61 15.01 4.76 -7.70
C TYR A 61 14.04 4.32 -6.59
N ALA A 62 14.56 3.76 -5.49
CA ALA A 62 13.74 3.25 -4.40
C ALA A 62 12.90 4.34 -3.69
N ARG A 63 13.37 5.61 -3.70
CA ARG A 63 12.61 6.72 -3.11
C ARG A 63 11.44 7.09 -4.01
N VAL A 64 11.68 7.27 -5.29
CA VAL A 64 10.64 7.55 -6.30
C VAL A 64 9.65 6.41 -6.39
N ASN A 65 10.13 5.16 -6.40
CA ASN A 65 9.26 3.99 -6.46
C ASN A 65 8.31 3.91 -5.25
N ARG A 66 8.78 4.21 -4.03
CA ARG A 66 7.91 4.29 -2.84
C ARG A 66 6.91 5.44 -2.95
N LEU A 67 7.35 6.61 -3.41
CA LEU A 67 6.45 7.75 -3.59
C LEU A 67 5.33 7.45 -4.59
N LEU A 68 5.62 6.76 -5.69
CA LEU A 68 4.60 6.33 -6.65
C LEU A 68 3.61 5.32 -6.03
N THR A 69 4.05 4.46 -5.12
CA THR A 69 3.13 3.61 -4.35
C THR A 69 2.23 4.44 -3.45
N HIS A 70 2.77 5.46 -2.76
CA HIS A 70 1.97 6.37 -1.95
C HIS A 70 0.97 7.18 -2.78
N ALA A 71 1.35 7.61 -3.98
CA ALA A 71 0.43 8.27 -4.92
C ALA A 71 -0.71 7.33 -5.34
N LEU A 72 -0.39 6.07 -5.66
CA LEU A 72 -1.38 5.08 -6.07
C LEU A 72 -2.36 4.71 -4.95
N LEU A 73 -1.86 4.61 -3.72
CA LEU A 73 -2.65 4.37 -2.52
C LEU A 73 -3.33 5.63 -1.99
N ASP A 74 -2.97 6.80 -2.52
CA ASP A 74 -3.36 8.11 -2.02
C ASP A 74 -3.19 8.17 -0.48
N THR A 75 -1.93 7.93 -0.09
CA THR A 75 -1.50 7.91 1.31
C THR A 75 -1.29 9.34 1.81
N HIS A 76 -1.98 9.72 2.87
CA HIS A 76 -1.73 10.96 3.59
C HIS A 76 -0.64 10.75 4.63
N ALA A 77 0.35 11.64 4.70
CA ALA A 77 1.44 11.54 5.68
C ALA A 77 0.93 11.49 7.13
N GLN A 78 -0.20 12.15 7.42
CA GLN A 78 -0.85 12.17 8.73
C GLN A 78 -1.51 10.83 9.11
N ALA A 79 -1.78 9.96 8.14
CA ALA A 79 -2.32 8.63 8.40
C ALA A 79 -1.25 7.64 8.87
N LEU A 80 0.04 8.00 8.74
CA LEU A 80 1.16 7.16 9.14
C LEU A 80 1.56 7.45 10.59
N SER A 81 1.29 6.49 11.47
CA SER A 81 1.74 6.53 12.85
C SER A 81 3.22 6.08 12.95
N PRO A 82 4.05 6.70 13.80
CA PRO A 82 5.43 6.25 14.05
C PRO A 82 5.49 4.86 14.72
N LEU A 83 4.42 4.47 15.40
CA LEU A 83 4.26 3.15 16.02
C LEU A 83 2.93 2.54 15.55
N PRO A 84 2.92 1.26 15.11
CA PRO A 84 1.69 0.60 14.71
C PRO A 84 0.74 0.49 15.90
N GLN A 85 -0.53 0.81 15.68
CA GLN A 85 -1.59 0.76 16.69
C GLN A 85 -2.29 -0.62 16.73
N TYR A 86 -2.09 -1.45 15.70
CA TYR A 86 -2.54 -2.83 15.69
C TYR A 86 -1.54 -3.78 15.00
N ALA A 87 -1.76 -5.08 15.18
CA ALA A 87 -1.07 -6.13 14.44
C ALA A 87 -2.10 -7.06 13.80
N CYS A 88 -2.05 -7.28 12.49
CA CYS A 88 -2.89 -8.26 11.82
C CYS A 88 -2.25 -9.64 11.87
N LEU A 89 -2.93 -10.64 12.43
CA LEU A 89 -2.45 -12.01 12.46
C LEU A 89 -2.67 -12.67 11.08
N LEU A 90 -1.58 -12.87 10.33
CA LEU A 90 -1.65 -13.51 9.00
C LEU A 90 -1.64 -15.04 9.07
N GLY A 91 -1.00 -15.60 10.09
CA GLY A 91 -0.95 -17.04 10.31
C GLY A 91 -0.07 -17.42 11.49
N PHE A 92 -0.23 -18.65 11.97
CA PHE A 92 0.51 -19.21 13.10
C PHE A 92 0.50 -20.73 13.05
N LYS A 93 1.51 -21.36 13.68
CA LYS A 93 1.50 -22.81 13.91
C LYS A 93 0.58 -23.16 15.06
N ARG A 94 -0.20 -24.25 14.95
CA ARG A 94 -1.16 -24.66 15.98
C ARG A 94 -0.53 -24.82 17.38
N GLU A 95 0.70 -25.35 17.43
CA GLU A 95 1.49 -25.52 18.67
C GLU A 95 1.83 -24.19 19.38
N CYS A 96 1.88 -23.08 18.64
CA CYS A 96 2.19 -21.74 19.18
C CYS A 96 0.94 -20.97 19.66
N SER A 97 -0.25 -21.60 19.66
CA SER A 97 -1.50 -20.92 20.06
C SER A 97 -1.50 -20.35 21.47
N SER A 98 -0.70 -20.92 22.39
CA SER A 98 -0.52 -20.41 23.75
C SER A 98 0.20 -19.06 23.78
N LEU A 99 1.18 -18.85 22.90
CA LEU A 99 1.96 -17.61 22.81
C LEU A 99 1.09 -16.44 22.35
N LEU A 100 0.13 -16.67 21.45
CA LEU A 100 -0.82 -15.64 21.02
C LEU A 100 -1.67 -15.12 22.17
N ARG A 101 -2.03 -15.96 23.14
CA ARG A 101 -2.81 -15.53 24.33
C ARG A 101 -1.99 -14.65 25.27
N SER A 102 -0.66 -14.78 25.23
CA SER A 102 0.28 -14.00 26.04
C SER A 102 0.61 -12.64 25.41
N ALA A 103 0.39 -12.47 24.10
CA ALA A 103 0.65 -11.23 23.35
C ALA A 103 -0.45 -10.17 23.57
N LYS A 104 -0.79 -9.85 24.83
CA LYS A 104 -1.86 -8.91 25.19
C LYS A 104 -1.50 -7.43 25.01
N SER A 105 -0.20 -7.11 24.91
CA SER A 105 0.29 -5.73 24.80
C SER A 105 0.13 -5.12 23.41
N LEU A 106 -0.07 -5.95 22.38
CA LEU A 106 -0.43 -5.51 21.04
C LEU A 106 -1.93 -5.77 20.81
N SER A 107 -2.62 -4.82 20.19
CA SER A 107 -3.95 -5.03 19.64
C SER A 107 -3.87 -6.01 18.47
N LEU A 108 -3.74 -7.29 18.78
CA LEU A 108 -3.66 -8.36 17.79
C LEU A 108 -5.04 -8.64 17.23
N LEU A 109 -5.22 -8.35 15.95
CA LEU A 109 -6.46 -8.59 15.23
C LEU A 109 -6.32 -9.87 14.40
N PRO A 110 -7.19 -10.87 14.60
CA PRO A 110 -7.19 -12.05 13.73
C PRO A 110 -7.59 -11.70 12.30
N ARG A 111 -8.33 -10.60 12.13
CA ARG A 111 -8.80 -10.10 10.84
C ARG A 111 -9.31 -8.67 11.01
N LEU A 112 -9.16 -7.85 9.97
CA LEU A 112 -9.86 -6.58 9.88
C LEU A 112 -11.36 -6.76 9.66
N LYS A 113 -12.14 -5.78 10.08
CA LYS A 113 -13.59 -5.74 9.92
C LYS A 113 -14.01 -4.44 9.24
N PRO A 114 -15.13 -4.41 8.51
CA PRO A 114 -15.60 -3.19 7.84
C PRO A 114 -15.85 -2.00 8.79
N GLN A 115 -16.13 -2.26 10.07
CA GLN A 115 -16.31 -1.22 11.09
C GLN A 115 -15.00 -0.64 11.65
N ASP A 116 -13.84 -1.19 11.28
CA ASP A 116 -12.55 -0.70 11.74
C ASP A 116 -12.25 0.65 11.09
N GLN A 117 -11.85 1.64 11.89
CA GLN A 117 -11.71 3.03 11.44
C GLN A 117 -10.31 3.62 11.65
N LEU A 118 -9.33 2.86 12.18
CA LEU A 118 -7.99 3.43 12.35
C LEU A 118 -7.39 3.75 10.96
N PRO A 119 -6.71 4.90 10.80
CA PRO A 119 -6.15 5.29 9.50
C PRO A 119 -5.27 4.23 8.85
N GLU A 120 -4.44 3.53 9.65
CA GLU A 120 -3.59 2.43 9.20
C GLU A 120 -4.39 1.19 8.74
N GLN A 121 -5.52 0.88 9.40
CA GLN A 121 -6.39 -0.23 9.00
C GLN A 121 -7.09 0.07 7.68
N LEU A 122 -7.55 1.31 7.50
CA LEU A 122 -8.16 1.78 6.26
C LEU A 122 -7.14 1.78 5.11
N LEU A 123 -5.90 2.19 5.38
CA LEU A 123 -4.81 2.15 4.40
C LEU A 123 -4.47 0.72 3.98
N ASP A 124 -4.37 -0.22 4.93
CA ASP A 124 -4.11 -1.64 4.63
C ASP A 124 -5.27 -2.28 3.84
N ALA A 125 -6.52 -1.95 4.17
CA ALA A 125 -7.69 -2.36 3.39
C ALA A 125 -7.64 -1.84 1.94
N ARG A 126 -7.33 -0.55 1.76
CA ARG A 126 -7.15 0.04 0.42
C ARG A 126 -6.00 -0.63 -0.34
N ALA A 127 -4.88 -0.90 0.33
CA ALA A 127 -3.73 -1.54 -0.29
C ALA A 127 -4.05 -2.96 -0.76
N TRP A 128 -4.78 -3.72 0.06
CA TRP A 128 -5.25 -5.03 -0.32
C TRP A 128 -6.22 -4.99 -1.50
N ASP A 129 -7.17 -4.05 -1.48
CA ASP A 129 -8.17 -3.89 -2.54
C ASP A 129 -7.55 -3.48 -3.87
N LEU A 130 -6.53 -2.63 -3.83
CA LEU A 130 -5.75 -2.26 -5.00
C LEU A 130 -4.95 -3.46 -5.55
N TRP A 131 -4.36 -4.27 -4.67
CA TRP A 131 -3.72 -5.52 -5.08
C TRP A 131 -4.76 -6.50 -5.67
N ALA A 132 -5.93 -6.63 -5.05
CA ALA A 132 -7.00 -7.48 -5.54
C ALA A 132 -7.44 -7.06 -6.95
N LEU A 133 -7.58 -5.75 -7.19
CA LEU A 133 -7.84 -5.21 -8.53
C LEU A 133 -6.81 -5.66 -9.55
N GLY A 134 -5.51 -5.52 -9.25
CA GLY A 134 -4.42 -5.96 -10.15
C GLY A 134 -4.34 -7.48 -10.35
N ALA A 135 -4.85 -8.26 -9.39
CA ALA A 135 -4.93 -9.72 -9.47
C ALA A 135 -6.24 -10.23 -10.11
N GLY A 136 -7.18 -9.34 -10.47
CA GLY A 136 -8.52 -9.74 -10.94
C GLY A 136 -9.37 -10.43 -9.87
N GLN A 137 -9.17 -10.07 -8.60
CA GLN A 137 -9.87 -10.58 -7.42
C GLN A 137 -10.96 -9.62 -6.95
N PRO A 138 -12.00 -10.11 -6.24
CA PRO A 138 -13.03 -9.26 -5.67
C PRO A 138 -12.49 -8.43 -4.49
N PHE A 139 -13.01 -7.21 -4.39
CA PHE A 139 -12.74 -6.30 -3.26
C PHE A 139 -13.20 -6.86 -1.90
N GLY A 140 -12.65 -6.27 -0.83
CA GLY A 140 -12.98 -6.57 0.55
C GLY A 140 -12.54 -7.96 1.00
N ALA A 141 -11.66 -8.64 0.25
CA ALA A 141 -11.17 -9.96 0.61
C ALA A 141 -10.40 -9.95 1.94
N LEU A 142 -9.71 -8.84 2.27
CA LEU A 142 -9.05 -8.67 3.56
C LEU A 142 -10.00 -8.86 4.76
N TYR A 143 -11.26 -8.44 4.63
CA TYR A 143 -12.28 -8.61 5.67
C TYR A 143 -12.81 -10.05 5.80
N ARG A 144 -12.42 -10.95 4.88
CA ARG A 144 -12.85 -12.35 4.86
C ARG A 144 -11.70 -13.32 5.16
N CYS A 145 -10.45 -12.92 4.89
CA CYS A 145 -9.25 -13.72 5.16
C CYS A 145 -9.13 -14.11 6.63
N GLN A 146 -9.06 -15.41 6.90
CA GLN A 146 -8.73 -15.93 8.23
C GLN A 146 -7.21 -16.14 8.34
N PRO A 147 -6.63 -16.07 9.54
CA PRO A 147 -5.23 -16.45 9.74
C PRO A 147 -4.98 -17.87 9.26
N VAL A 148 -3.88 -18.07 8.55
CA VAL A 148 -3.45 -19.41 8.12
C VAL A 148 -2.97 -20.20 9.34
N ILE A 149 -3.57 -21.36 9.61
CA ILE A 149 -3.16 -22.25 10.70
C ILE A 149 -2.33 -23.38 10.10
N LEU A 150 -1.04 -23.40 10.44
CA LEU A 150 -0.08 -24.42 10.05
C LEU A 150 -0.01 -25.55 11.09
#